data_AF-A0A7C3MJ96-F1
#
_entry.id   AF-A0A7C3MJ96-F1
#
_cell.length_a   1.000
_cell.length_b   1.000
_cell.length_c   1.000
_cell.angle_alpha   90.00
_cell.angle_beta   90.00
_cell.angle_gamma   90.00
#
_symmetry.space_group_name_H-M   'P 1'
#
loop_
_entity.id
_entity.type
_entity.pdbx_description
1 polymer ?
#
loop_
_entity_poly.entity_id
_entity_poly.type
_entity_poly.pdbx_seq_one_letter_code
_entity_poly.pdbx_strand_id
1 'polypeptide(L)'
;MHNMWKPIAIISACLCTVTLCAEPELKGSPAELTAYLATLPKTVSITGESELKSAADRAIVALKVVTENKSLQEAARANQEIRSALLRTLTERGLPADRVKASRFSSTPKYGWLREKPKSYRVENIVKITVQDEKEFQAVAKLVDSVSEVFYDTIEFEASNKDELKAKAIALAIDKAVDKKRLFEEKLGVKLTPKAFSEGPAGLLPLPESAGYKRTMGYSGRGVSTPNITETAEGTEEMPAAFGELIYKATVTVEYTVETK
;
A
#
# COMPACT_ATOMS: atom_id res chain seq x y z
N MET A 1 -80.20 -18.23 59.08
CA MET A 1 -78.93 -18.60 59.75
C MET A 1 -78.07 -19.34 58.72
N HIS A 2 -77.30 -18.61 57.92
CA HIS A 2 -76.42 -19.17 56.87
C HIS A 2 -74.98 -19.11 57.35
N ASN A 3 -74.31 -20.27 57.47
CA ASN A 3 -72.86 -20.34 57.66
C ASN A 3 -72.18 -20.48 56.30
N MET A 4 -71.28 -19.53 56.05
CA MET A 4 -70.65 -19.23 54.77
C MET A 4 -69.21 -19.80 54.73
N TRP A 5 -68.91 -20.45 53.62
CA TRP A 5 -67.66 -21.08 53.20
C TRP A 5 -66.51 -20.06 53.11
N LYS A 6 -65.31 -20.38 53.64
CA LYS A 6 -64.08 -19.58 53.44
C LYS A 6 -63.26 -20.08 52.24
N PRO A 7 -62.90 -19.24 51.25
CA PRO A 7 -61.88 -19.59 50.27
C PRO A 7 -60.48 -19.14 50.73
N ILE A 8 -59.50 -20.02 50.50
CA ILE A 8 -58.06 -19.82 50.74
C ILE A 8 -57.46 -19.13 49.51
N ALA A 9 -56.81 -17.98 49.70
CA ALA A 9 -56.11 -17.26 48.64
C ALA A 9 -54.63 -17.73 48.57
N ILE A 10 -54.23 -18.25 47.41
CA ILE A 10 -52.85 -18.62 47.09
C ILE A 10 -52.17 -17.39 46.49
N ILE A 11 -51.17 -16.84 47.18
CA ILE A 11 -50.36 -15.72 46.68
C ILE A 11 -49.21 -16.29 45.85
N SER A 12 -49.28 -16.05 44.54
CA SER A 12 -48.23 -16.40 43.57
C SER A 12 -47.11 -15.35 43.62
N ALA A 13 -45.90 -15.78 43.96
CA ALA A 13 -44.71 -14.92 44.00
C ALA A 13 -44.07 -14.83 42.60
N CYS A 14 -44.21 -13.69 41.93
CA CYS A 14 -43.46 -13.37 40.71
C CYS A 14 -42.02 -12.96 41.07
N LEU A 15 -41.05 -13.80 40.72
CA LEU A 15 -39.63 -13.45 40.73
C LEU A 15 -39.30 -12.64 39.46
N CYS A 16 -39.15 -11.33 39.58
CA CYS A 16 -38.57 -10.49 38.53
C CYS A 16 -37.04 -10.57 38.61
N THR A 17 -36.39 -11.17 37.63
CA THR A 17 -34.93 -11.10 37.47
C THR A 17 -34.57 -9.73 36.89
N VAL A 18 -34.09 -8.83 37.74
CA VAL A 18 -33.51 -7.55 37.31
C VAL A 18 -32.09 -7.80 36.83
N THR A 19 -31.87 -7.75 35.52
CA THR A 19 -30.53 -7.74 34.94
C THR A 19 -29.88 -6.40 35.27
N LEU A 20 -28.95 -6.39 36.23
CA LEU A 20 -28.11 -5.22 36.52
C LEU A 20 -27.15 -5.00 35.35
N CYS A 21 -27.52 -4.13 34.41
CA CYS A 21 -26.55 -3.54 33.50
C CYS A 21 -25.82 -2.45 34.29
N ALA A 22 -24.66 -2.76 34.84
CA ALA A 22 -23.76 -1.74 35.37
C ALA A 22 -23.16 -0.98 34.16
N GLU A 23 -23.77 0.15 33.81
CA GLU A 23 -23.09 1.14 32.97
C GLU A 23 -21.90 1.71 33.77
N PRO A 24 -20.73 1.93 33.15
CA PRO A 24 -19.63 2.60 33.84
C PRO A 24 -20.05 4.05 34.14
N GLU A 25 -20.57 4.29 35.35
CA GLU A 25 -20.77 5.64 35.85
C GLU A 25 -19.38 6.29 36.06
N LEU A 26 -19.11 7.35 35.30
CA LEU A 26 -18.03 8.30 35.60
C LEU A 26 -18.37 9.01 36.92
N LYS A 27 -18.04 8.38 38.05
CA LYS A 27 -18.20 8.97 39.37
C LYS A 27 -17.11 10.02 39.61
N GLY A 28 -17.52 11.25 39.82
CA GLY A 28 -16.64 12.37 40.19
C GLY A 28 -17.33 13.72 40.04
N SER A 29 -16.99 14.65 40.91
CA SER A 29 -17.39 16.06 40.80
C SER A 29 -16.62 16.77 39.68
N PRO A 30 -17.16 17.85 39.10
CA PRO A 30 -16.43 18.68 38.14
C PRO A 30 -15.07 19.18 38.67
N ALA A 31 -14.94 19.36 39.98
CA ALA A 31 -13.69 19.76 40.64
C ALA A 31 -12.64 18.64 40.62
N GLU A 32 -13.04 17.39 40.86
CA GLU A 32 -12.16 16.22 40.78
C GLU A 32 -11.68 15.97 39.34
N LEU A 33 -12.58 16.13 38.35
CA LEU A 33 -12.21 16.08 36.93
C LEU A 33 -11.23 17.19 36.56
N THR A 34 -11.46 18.42 37.02
CA THR A 34 -10.56 19.56 36.74
C THR A 34 -9.19 19.35 37.37
N ALA A 35 -9.14 18.89 38.63
CA ALA A 35 -7.89 18.57 39.31
C ALA A 35 -7.14 17.43 38.60
N TYR A 36 -7.85 16.38 38.17
CA TYR A 36 -7.27 15.28 37.40
C TYR A 36 -6.71 15.77 36.05
N LEU A 37 -7.46 16.55 35.28
CA LEU A 37 -7.01 17.09 34.00
C LEU A 37 -5.82 18.05 34.15
N ALA A 38 -5.75 18.82 35.24
CA ALA A 38 -4.62 19.69 35.54
C ALA A 38 -3.34 18.91 35.89
N THR A 39 -3.46 17.67 36.39
CA THR A 39 -2.32 16.79 36.67
C THR A 39 -1.82 16.02 35.45
N LEU A 40 -2.57 16.04 34.33
CA LEU A 40 -2.10 15.38 33.11
C LEU A 40 -0.83 16.07 32.59
N PRO A 41 0.19 15.29 32.19
CA PRO A 41 1.41 15.87 31.65
C PRO A 41 1.06 16.64 30.37
N LYS A 42 1.53 17.88 30.28
CA LYS A 42 1.46 18.65 29.03
C LYS A 42 2.28 17.93 27.98
N THR A 43 1.72 17.72 26.79
CA THR A 43 2.43 17.08 25.69
C THR A 43 2.50 17.98 24.47
N VAL A 44 3.53 17.75 23.65
CA VAL A 44 3.68 18.37 22.34
C VAL A 44 4.03 17.28 21.33
N SER A 45 3.48 17.40 20.14
CA SER A 45 3.81 16.51 19.02
C SER A 45 4.72 17.26 18.06
N ILE A 46 5.85 16.65 17.69
CA ILE A 46 6.80 17.20 16.73
C ILE A 46 6.93 16.23 15.57
N THR A 47 6.68 16.74 14.37
CA THR A 47 6.77 15.97 13.13
C THR A 47 7.98 16.41 12.31
N GLY A 48 8.80 15.44 11.92
CA GLY A 48 9.86 15.58 10.93
C GLY A 48 9.46 14.91 9.61
N GLU A 49 9.80 15.55 8.50
CA GLU A 49 9.44 15.10 7.15
C GLU A 49 10.66 15.15 6.24
N SER A 50 10.90 14.10 5.46
CA SER A 50 11.99 14.05 4.51
C SER A 50 11.50 13.71 3.11
N GLU A 51 12.26 14.16 2.12
CA GLU A 51 12.14 13.77 0.73
C GLU A 51 13.54 13.43 0.22
N LEU A 52 13.69 12.24 -0.35
CA LEU A 52 14.93 11.76 -0.95
C LEU A 52 14.66 11.38 -2.40
N LYS A 53 15.41 12.03 -3.29
CA LYS A 53 15.38 11.78 -4.74
C LYS A 53 16.39 10.70 -5.08
N SER A 54 16.02 9.77 -5.96
CA SER A 54 16.91 8.72 -6.47
C SER A 54 16.52 8.33 -7.88
N ALA A 55 17.49 7.95 -8.71
CA ALA A 55 17.22 7.32 -10.00
C ALA A 55 16.57 5.94 -9.82
N ALA A 56 15.65 5.57 -10.70
CA ALA A 56 15.23 4.19 -10.90
C ALA A 56 16.25 3.45 -11.77
N ASP A 57 16.62 2.24 -11.37
CA ASP A 57 17.59 1.39 -12.08
C ASP A 57 16.96 0.13 -12.68
N ARG A 58 15.68 -0.13 -12.38
CA ARG A 58 14.93 -1.27 -12.91
C ARG A 58 13.44 -0.96 -13.03
N ALA A 59 12.77 -1.74 -13.86
CA ALA A 59 11.31 -1.76 -13.94
C ALA A 59 10.77 -3.14 -13.59
N ILE A 60 9.61 -3.17 -12.94
CA ILE A 60 8.83 -4.37 -12.65
C ILE A 60 7.66 -4.36 -13.63
N VAL A 61 7.72 -5.22 -14.64
CA VAL A 61 6.64 -5.43 -15.61
C VAL A 61 5.72 -6.52 -15.09
N ALA A 62 4.45 -6.20 -14.90
CA ALA A 62 3.42 -7.18 -14.55
C ALA A 62 2.70 -7.64 -15.82
N LEU A 63 2.71 -8.95 -16.05
CA LEU A 63 1.95 -9.62 -17.09
C LEU A 63 0.84 -10.45 -16.47
N LYS A 64 -0.33 -10.43 -17.10
CA LYS A 64 -1.50 -11.22 -16.72
C LYS A 64 -1.67 -12.38 -17.68
N VAL A 65 -1.63 -13.60 -17.17
CA VAL A 65 -1.90 -14.83 -17.93
C VAL A 65 -3.33 -15.28 -17.65
N VAL A 66 -4.17 -15.32 -18.69
CA VAL A 66 -5.59 -15.65 -18.58
C VAL A 66 -5.91 -16.89 -19.42
N THR A 67 -6.50 -17.89 -18.80
CA THR A 67 -7.02 -19.08 -19.48
C THR A 67 -8.47 -19.32 -19.12
N GLU A 68 -9.23 -19.92 -20.04
CA GLU A 68 -10.62 -20.26 -19.80
C GLU A 68 -10.95 -21.65 -20.35
N ASN A 69 -11.63 -22.46 -19.55
CA ASN A 69 -12.07 -23.79 -19.97
C ASN A 69 -13.37 -24.19 -19.26
N LYS A 70 -14.11 -25.15 -19.80
CA LYS A 70 -15.28 -25.76 -19.13
C LYS A 70 -14.91 -26.51 -17.86
N SER A 71 -13.68 -27.05 -17.80
CA SER A 71 -13.09 -27.69 -16.63
C SER A 71 -12.10 -26.74 -15.95
N LEU A 72 -12.26 -26.53 -14.64
CA LEU A 72 -11.31 -25.75 -13.84
C LEU A 72 -9.90 -26.35 -13.89
N GLN A 73 -9.80 -27.68 -13.84
CA GLN A 73 -8.51 -28.38 -13.89
C GLN A 73 -7.78 -28.09 -15.20
N GLU A 74 -8.48 -28.16 -16.33
CA GLU A 74 -7.89 -27.88 -17.64
C GLU A 74 -7.51 -26.41 -17.80
N ALA A 75 -8.33 -25.47 -17.30
CA ALA A 75 -7.98 -24.05 -17.30
C ALA A 75 -6.71 -23.78 -16.47
N ALA A 76 -6.60 -24.39 -15.29
CA ALA A 76 -5.44 -24.24 -14.42
C ALA A 76 -4.17 -24.88 -15.02
N ARG A 77 -4.31 -26.06 -15.63
CA ARG A 77 -3.21 -26.75 -16.32
C ARG A 77 -2.67 -25.92 -17.48
N ALA A 78 -3.55 -25.44 -18.36
CA ALA A 78 -3.16 -24.57 -19.47
C ALA A 78 -2.44 -23.30 -18.97
N ASN A 79 -2.92 -22.71 -17.87
CA ASN A 79 -2.27 -21.54 -17.26
C ASN A 79 -0.85 -21.86 -16.76
N GLN A 80 -0.67 -23.02 -16.12
CA GLN A 80 0.64 -23.48 -15.67
C GLN A 80 1.61 -23.76 -16.84
N GLU A 81 1.12 -24.37 -17.92
CA GLU A 81 1.91 -24.65 -19.12
C GLU A 81 2.39 -23.35 -19.79
N ILE A 82 1.50 -22.36 -19.96
CA ILE A 82 1.86 -21.04 -20.50
C ILE A 82 2.90 -20.35 -19.62
N ARG A 83 2.73 -20.34 -18.29
CA ARG A 83 3.70 -19.73 -17.37
C ARG A 83 5.06 -20.41 -17.41
N SER A 84 5.09 -21.73 -17.54
CA SER A 84 6.34 -22.49 -17.64
C SER A 84 7.06 -22.20 -18.96
N ALA A 85 6.31 -22.09 -20.07
CA ALA A 85 6.85 -21.69 -21.35
C ALA A 85 7.36 -20.24 -21.36
N LEU A 86 6.65 -19.33 -20.70
CA LEU A 86 7.05 -17.94 -20.52
C LEU A 86 8.37 -17.84 -19.75
N LEU A 87 8.50 -18.54 -18.63
CA LEU A 87 9.74 -18.59 -17.84
C LEU A 87 10.91 -19.09 -18.70
N ARG A 88 10.74 -20.22 -19.40
CA ARG A 88 11.76 -20.77 -20.29
C ARG A 88 12.19 -19.77 -21.35
N THR A 89 11.23 -19.16 -22.04
CA THR A 89 11.51 -18.21 -23.13
C THR A 89 12.22 -16.95 -22.63
N LEU A 90 11.86 -16.46 -21.43
CA LEU A 90 12.56 -15.34 -20.79
C LEU A 90 14.01 -15.72 -20.45
N THR A 91 14.23 -16.90 -19.86
CA THR A 91 15.58 -17.39 -19.53
C THR A 91 16.45 -17.58 -20.78
N GLU A 92 15.91 -18.12 -21.86
CA GLU A 92 16.61 -18.23 -23.16
C GLU A 92 16.98 -16.87 -23.75
N ARG A 93 16.20 -15.82 -23.45
CA ARG A 93 16.45 -14.44 -23.89
C ARG A 93 17.35 -13.66 -22.93
N GLY A 94 17.92 -14.32 -21.92
CA GLY A 94 18.89 -13.72 -21.00
C GLY A 94 18.29 -13.12 -19.72
N LEU A 95 16.98 -13.28 -19.47
CA LEU A 95 16.34 -12.86 -18.22
C LEU A 95 16.43 -13.98 -17.16
N PRO A 96 17.18 -13.79 -16.06
CA PRO A 96 17.32 -14.79 -15.01
C PRO A 96 15.99 -15.19 -14.38
N ALA A 97 15.85 -16.48 -14.03
CA ALA A 97 14.60 -17.03 -13.48
C ALA A 97 14.20 -16.42 -12.13
N ASP A 98 15.17 -15.98 -11.32
CA ASP A 98 14.94 -15.30 -10.03
C ASP A 98 14.32 -13.90 -10.17
N ARG A 99 14.40 -13.29 -11.36
CA ARG A 99 13.73 -12.03 -11.72
C ARG A 99 12.28 -12.23 -12.16
N VAL A 100 11.80 -13.46 -12.28
CA VAL A 100 10.43 -13.79 -12.68
C VAL A 100 9.69 -14.34 -11.46
N LYS A 101 8.77 -13.55 -10.91
CA LYS A 101 8.01 -13.89 -9.70
C LYS A 101 6.51 -13.97 -10.02
N ALA A 102 5.91 -15.13 -9.81
CA ALA A 102 4.45 -15.24 -9.82
C ALA A 102 3.89 -14.64 -8.52
N SER A 103 2.86 -13.79 -8.62
CA SER A 103 2.32 -13.07 -7.46
C SER A 103 0.95 -13.56 -7.05
N ARG A 104 -0.06 -13.44 -7.92
CA ARG A 104 -1.46 -13.64 -7.57
C ARG A 104 -2.10 -14.65 -8.51
N PHE A 105 -2.72 -15.69 -7.96
CA PHE A 105 -3.48 -16.70 -8.70
C PHE A 105 -4.95 -16.62 -8.28
N SER A 106 -5.85 -16.62 -9.25
CA SER A 106 -7.29 -16.61 -8.98
C SER A 106 -8.07 -17.38 -10.03
N SER A 107 -9.16 -18.01 -9.62
CA SER A 107 -10.11 -18.68 -10.50
C SER A 107 -11.51 -18.13 -10.28
N THR A 108 -12.22 -17.83 -11.36
CA THR A 108 -13.58 -17.30 -11.31
C THR A 108 -14.51 -18.18 -12.17
N PRO A 109 -15.55 -18.81 -11.60
CA PRO A 109 -16.57 -19.48 -12.39
C PRO A 109 -17.37 -18.47 -13.20
N LYS A 110 -17.69 -18.81 -14.45
CA LYS A 110 -18.51 -18.02 -15.36
C LYS A 110 -19.84 -18.72 -15.57
N TYR A 111 -20.93 -18.11 -15.10
CA TYR A 111 -22.28 -18.67 -15.21
C TYR A 111 -22.95 -18.21 -16.51
N GLY A 112 -23.83 -19.06 -17.06
CA GLY A 112 -24.74 -18.66 -18.13
C GLY A 112 -25.97 -17.96 -17.56
N TRP A 113 -26.67 -17.18 -18.40
CA TRP A 113 -27.76 -16.27 -18.02
C TRP A 113 -28.87 -16.91 -17.15
N LEU A 114 -29.07 -18.23 -17.16
CA LEU A 114 -30.07 -18.95 -16.36
C LEU A 114 -29.56 -20.32 -15.84
N ARG A 115 -28.25 -20.48 -15.59
CA ARG A 115 -27.67 -21.78 -15.20
C ARG A 115 -27.11 -21.77 -13.78
N GLU A 116 -27.50 -22.76 -12.98
CA GLU A 116 -26.92 -23.01 -11.66
C GLU A 116 -25.48 -23.57 -11.72
N LYS A 117 -25.14 -24.24 -12.82
CA LYS A 117 -23.78 -24.76 -13.05
C LYS A 117 -22.93 -23.76 -13.85
N PRO A 118 -21.64 -23.58 -13.51
CA PRO A 118 -20.72 -22.78 -14.31
C PRO A 118 -20.66 -23.28 -15.77
N LYS A 119 -20.70 -22.35 -16.71
CA LYS A 119 -20.46 -22.59 -18.14
C LYS A 119 -18.98 -22.81 -18.41
N SER A 120 -18.13 -22.08 -17.70
CA SER A 120 -16.67 -22.15 -17.79
C SER A 120 -16.02 -21.65 -16.51
N TYR A 121 -14.72 -21.82 -16.41
CA TYR A 121 -13.85 -21.32 -15.36
C TYR A 121 -12.75 -20.52 -16.01
N ARG A 122 -12.59 -19.28 -15.56
CA ARG A 122 -11.50 -18.40 -15.96
C ARG A 122 -10.43 -18.40 -14.88
N VAL A 123 -9.19 -18.70 -15.26
CA VAL A 123 -8.03 -18.70 -14.36
C VAL A 123 -7.12 -17.55 -14.77
N GLU A 124 -6.74 -16.74 -13.80
CA GLU A 124 -5.85 -15.60 -13.99
C GLU A 124 -4.62 -15.73 -13.08
N ASN A 125 -3.46 -15.39 -13.62
CA ASN A 125 -2.24 -15.27 -12.85
C ASN A 125 -1.45 -14.01 -13.22
N ILE A 126 -0.94 -13.29 -12.22
CA ILE A 126 -0.02 -12.17 -12.44
C ILE A 126 1.42 -12.65 -12.26
N VAL A 127 2.24 -12.45 -13.29
CA VAL A 127 3.68 -12.70 -13.31
C VAL A 127 4.39 -11.35 -13.32
N LYS A 128 5.21 -11.09 -12.30
CA LYS A 128 6.05 -9.89 -12.20
C LYS A 128 7.45 -10.22 -12.71
N ILE A 129 7.95 -9.40 -13.63
CA ILE A 129 9.25 -9.59 -14.27
C ILE A 129 10.09 -8.34 -14.02
N THR A 130 11.25 -8.50 -13.40
CA THR A 130 12.22 -7.40 -13.23
C THR A 130 13.09 -7.26 -14.47
N VAL A 131 13.07 -6.08 -15.09
CA VAL A 131 13.90 -5.71 -16.24
C VAL A 131 14.83 -4.55 -15.88
N GLN A 132 16.05 -4.55 -16.40
CA GLN A 132 17.09 -3.56 -16.11
C GLN A 132 17.39 -2.61 -17.27
N ASP A 133 16.98 -2.97 -18.48
CA ASP A 133 17.23 -2.16 -19.66
C ASP A 133 16.10 -2.30 -20.70
N GLU A 134 16.20 -1.50 -21.76
CA GLU A 134 15.22 -1.51 -22.84
C GLU A 134 15.20 -2.84 -23.61
N LYS A 135 16.34 -3.52 -23.72
CA LYS A 135 16.45 -4.79 -24.45
C LYS A 135 15.68 -5.90 -23.72
N GLU A 136 15.82 -5.99 -22.41
CA GLU A 136 15.04 -6.89 -21.56
C GLU A 136 13.55 -6.54 -21.63
N PHE A 137 13.20 -5.26 -21.59
CA PHE A 137 11.81 -4.82 -21.77
C PHE A 137 11.23 -5.25 -23.13
N GLN A 138 11.95 -5.05 -24.23
CA GLN A 138 11.53 -5.50 -25.56
C GLN A 138 11.38 -7.04 -25.63
N ALA A 139 12.20 -7.79 -24.90
CA ALA A 139 12.07 -9.25 -24.82
C ALA A 139 10.76 -9.68 -24.14
N VAL A 140 10.33 -8.94 -23.10
CA VAL A 140 9.04 -9.13 -22.42
C VAL A 140 7.88 -8.68 -23.31
N ALA A 141 7.97 -7.53 -23.97
CA ALA A 141 6.93 -7.03 -24.88
C ALA A 141 6.63 -8.01 -26.01
N LYS A 142 7.68 -8.58 -26.64
CA LYS A 142 7.54 -9.61 -27.67
C LYS A 142 6.77 -10.85 -27.20
N LEU A 143 6.80 -11.19 -25.90
CA LEU A 143 6.02 -12.32 -25.38
C LEU A 143 4.53 -12.01 -25.38
N VAL A 144 4.17 -10.81 -24.95
CA VAL A 144 2.77 -10.32 -24.98
C VAL A 144 2.24 -10.36 -26.40
N ASP A 145 3.03 -9.94 -27.39
CA ASP A 145 2.62 -9.96 -28.80
C ASP A 145 2.49 -11.38 -29.37
N SER A 146 3.22 -12.35 -28.80
CA SER A 146 3.31 -13.72 -29.35
C SER A 146 2.34 -14.73 -28.73
N VAL A 147 1.78 -14.44 -27.55
CA VAL A 147 0.92 -15.37 -26.80
C VAL A 147 -0.40 -14.70 -26.47
N SER A 148 -1.49 -15.14 -27.09
CA SER A 148 -2.83 -14.54 -26.96
C SER A 148 -3.39 -14.50 -25.54
N GLU A 149 -2.97 -15.42 -24.68
CA GLU A 149 -3.38 -15.56 -23.30
C GLU A 149 -2.58 -14.68 -22.33
N VAL A 150 -1.56 -13.97 -22.82
CA VAL A 150 -0.68 -13.11 -22.03
C VAL A 150 -0.98 -11.65 -22.35
N PHE A 151 -1.28 -10.88 -21.31
CA PHE A 151 -1.64 -9.47 -21.41
C PHE A 151 -0.68 -8.62 -20.59
N TYR A 152 -0.34 -7.44 -21.08
CA TYR A 152 0.27 -6.41 -20.25
C TYR A 152 -0.72 -5.95 -19.16
N ASP A 153 -0.23 -5.78 -17.93
CA ASP A 153 -1.04 -5.28 -16.80
C ASP A 153 -0.53 -3.91 -16.35
N THR A 154 0.69 -3.86 -15.78
CA THR A 154 1.29 -2.63 -15.27
C THR A 154 2.82 -2.62 -15.39
N ILE A 155 3.41 -1.43 -15.26
CA ILE A 155 4.86 -1.25 -15.09
C ILE A 155 5.10 -0.34 -13.89
N GLU A 156 6.01 -0.75 -13.02
CA GLU A 156 6.45 0.02 -11.85
C GLU A 156 7.96 0.22 -11.90
N PHE A 157 8.43 1.44 -11.66
CA PHE A 157 9.86 1.72 -11.60
C PHE A 157 10.36 1.59 -10.17
N GLU A 158 11.55 1.01 -10.01
CA GLU A 158 12.13 0.75 -8.70
C GLU A 158 13.65 1.02 -8.72
N ALA A 159 14.19 1.34 -7.55
CA ALA A 159 15.62 1.31 -7.30
C ALA A 159 16.01 -0.02 -6.64
N SER A 160 17.14 -0.59 -7.01
CA SER A 160 17.61 -1.86 -6.47
C SER A 160 17.83 -1.84 -4.96
N ASN A 161 18.23 -0.69 -4.44
CA ASN A 161 18.47 -0.39 -3.02
C ASN A 161 17.27 0.31 -2.34
N LYS A 162 16.04 0.06 -2.78
CA LYS A 162 14.80 0.66 -2.25
C LYS A 162 14.72 0.67 -0.72
N ASP A 163 15.11 -0.41 -0.06
CA ASP A 163 15.01 -0.51 1.40
C ASP A 163 16.04 0.37 2.11
N GLU A 164 17.25 0.51 1.54
CA GLU A 164 18.25 1.47 2.04
C GLU A 164 17.78 2.91 1.84
N LEU A 165 17.17 3.23 0.69
CA LEU A 165 16.63 4.56 0.42
C LEU A 165 15.49 4.91 1.38
N LYS A 166 14.62 3.95 1.69
CA LYS A 166 13.58 4.13 2.72
C LYS A 166 14.19 4.38 4.10
N ALA A 167 15.17 3.58 4.51
CA ALA A 167 15.84 3.75 5.80
C ALA A 167 16.53 5.12 5.90
N LYS A 168 17.20 5.56 4.83
CA LYS A 168 17.79 6.90 4.73
C LYS A 168 16.74 8.01 4.82
N ALA A 169 15.60 7.88 4.14
CA ALA A 169 14.51 8.84 4.25
C ALA A 169 13.99 8.93 5.70
N ILE A 170 13.77 7.79 6.37
CA ILE A 170 13.32 7.77 7.77
C ILE A 170 14.34 8.46 8.68
N ALA A 171 15.64 8.16 8.54
CA ALA A 171 16.70 8.79 9.32
C ALA A 171 16.67 10.33 9.16
N LEU A 172 16.57 10.82 7.93
CA LEU A 172 16.45 12.26 7.66
C LEU A 172 15.20 12.89 8.28
N ALA A 173 14.09 12.16 8.36
CA ALA A 173 12.87 12.64 9.02
C ALA A 173 13.05 12.72 10.54
N ILE A 174 13.74 11.74 11.15
CA ILE A 174 14.09 11.75 12.58
C ILE A 174 15.00 12.95 12.89
N ASP A 175 16.06 13.16 12.11
CA ASP A 175 17.00 14.27 12.31
C ASP A 175 16.27 15.62 12.30
N LYS A 176 15.35 15.83 11.35
CA LYS A 176 14.51 17.02 11.29
C LYS A 176 13.57 17.17 12.49
N ALA A 177 13.03 16.08 13.02
CA ALA A 177 12.21 16.12 14.23
C ALA A 177 13.06 16.49 15.47
N VAL A 178 14.27 15.96 15.57
CA VAL A 178 15.24 16.27 16.65
C VAL A 178 15.69 17.73 16.57
N ASP A 179 15.94 18.26 15.39
CA ASP A 179 16.30 19.66 15.19
C ASP A 179 15.17 20.60 15.62
N LYS A 180 13.92 20.30 15.25
CA LYS A 180 12.74 21.04 15.71
C LYS A 180 12.57 20.97 17.23
N LYS A 181 12.78 19.79 17.84
CA LYS A 181 12.76 19.61 19.29
C LYS A 181 13.77 20.54 19.97
N ARG A 182 15.02 20.52 19.53
CA ARG A 182 16.10 21.36 20.08
C ARG A 182 15.77 22.85 19.98
N LEU A 183 15.20 23.28 18.84
CA LEU A 183 14.75 24.66 18.65
C LEU A 183 13.66 25.05 19.67
N PHE A 184 12.69 24.17 19.94
CA PHE A 184 11.64 24.43 20.91
C PHE A 184 12.18 24.48 22.35
N GLU A 185 13.09 23.58 22.73
CA GLU A 185 13.72 23.60 24.05
C GLU A 185 14.54 24.88 24.28
N GLU A 186 15.27 25.35 23.26
CA GLU A 186 16.08 26.58 23.34
C GLU A 186 15.21 27.83 23.41
N LYS A 187 14.21 27.97 22.52
CA LYS A 187 13.41 29.21 22.41
C LYS A 187 12.32 29.34 23.46
N LEU A 188 11.78 28.22 23.96
CA LEU A 188 10.68 28.22 24.92
C LEU A 188 11.16 27.93 26.35
N GLY A 189 12.43 27.60 26.56
CA GLY A 189 12.97 27.30 27.90
C GLY A 189 12.34 26.04 28.52
N VAL A 190 11.88 25.10 27.71
CA VAL A 190 11.29 23.83 28.16
C VAL A 190 12.28 22.68 27.98
N LYS A 191 11.98 21.56 28.62
CA LYS A 191 12.62 20.27 28.38
C LYS A 191 11.56 19.31 27.83
N LEU A 192 11.91 18.63 26.73
CA LEU A 192 11.02 17.73 26.01
C LEU A 192 11.52 16.29 26.15
N THR A 193 10.78 15.47 26.89
CA THR A 193 11.10 14.05 27.10
C THR A 193 10.21 13.20 26.19
N PRO A 194 10.78 12.35 25.31
CA PRO A 194 9.98 11.55 24.39
C PRO A 194 9.10 10.55 25.15
N LYS A 195 7.83 10.46 24.75
CA LYS A 195 6.80 9.61 25.37
C LYS A 195 6.33 8.52 24.41
N ALA A 196 6.11 8.88 23.16
CA ALA A 196 5.68 7.96 22.11
C ALA A 196 6.21 8.44 20.76
N PHE A 197 6.32 7.54 19.79
CA PHE A 197 6.61 7.89 18.41
C PHE A 197 5.76 7.06 17.46
N SER A 198 5.51 7.62 16.29
CA SER A 198 4.84 6.95 15.19
C SER A 198 5.58 7.25 13.90
N GLU A 199 5.79 6.20 13.11
CA GLU A 199 6.27 6.30 11.75
C GLU A 199 5.06 6.33 10.81
N GLY A 200 4.95 7.38 9.98
CA GLY A 200 4.04 7.39 8.85
C GLY A 200 4.57 6.47 7.73
N PRO A 201 3.74 6.04 6.77
CA PRO A 201 4.19 5.13 5.72
C PRO A 201 5.40 5.71 4.95
N ALA A 202 6.55 5.03 5.06
CA ALA A 202 7.77 5.38 4.35
C ALA A 202 7.83 4.64 3.00
N GLY A 203 7.82 5.40 1.90
CA GLY A 203 7.85 4.79 0.58
C GLY A 203 7.76 5.77 -0.58
N LEU A 204 7.76 5.20 -1.78
CA LEU A 204 7.39 5.92 -3.00
C LEU A 204 5.92 6.33 -2.85
N LEU A 205 5.69 7.62 -2.66
CA LEU A 205 4.36 8.15 -2.83
C LEU A 205 4.11 8.27 -4.35
N PRO A 206 2.91 7.90 -4.84
CA PRO A 206 2.53 8.24 -6.20
C PRO A 206 2.68 9.75 -6.35
N LEU A 207 3.48 10.19 -7.33
CA LEU A 207 3.54 11.61 -7.70
C LEU A 207 2.11 12.04 -8.03
N PRO A 208 1.60 13.15 -7.45
CA PRO A 208 0.32 13.68 -7.88
C PRO A 208 0.40 13.95 -9.38
N GLU A 209 -0.59 13.45 -10.13
CA GLU A 209 -0.70 13.59 -11.60
C GLU A 209 -0.61 15.05 -12.10
N SER A 210 -0.65 16.04 -11.20
CA SER A 210 -0.54 17.46 -11.50
C SER A 210 0.89 17.93 -11.84
N ALA A 211 1.93 17.13 -11.58
CA ALA A 211 3.30 17.46 -11.98
C ALA A 211 3.60 16.95 -13.41
N GLY A 212 2.87 17.45 -14.40
CA GLY A 212 3.35 17.76 -15.75
C GLY A 212 4.05 16.71 -16.62
N TYR A 213 4.23 15.46 -16.20
CA TYR A 213 4.76 14.39 -17.03
C TYR A 213 3.60 13.56 -17.53
N LYS A 214 3.21 13.75 -18.80
CA LYS A 214 2.28 12.88 -19.51
C LYS A 214 2.80 11.43 -19.48
N ARG A 215 2.51 10.68 -18.42
CA ARG A 215 2.58 9.22 -18.42
C ARG A 215 1.31 8.65 -19.05
N THR A 216 1.15 8.97 -20.31
CA THR A 216 0.44 8.12 -21.26
C THR A 216 1.26 8.15 -22.52
N MET A 217 2.29 7.29 -22.61
CA MET A 217 2.58 6.67 -23.90
C MET A 217 1.36 5.79 -24.22
N GLY A 218 0.27 6.45 -24.64
CA GLY A 218 -0.76 5.79 -25.41
C GLY A 218 -0.11 5.46 -26.73
N TYR A 219 0.09 4.17 -26.98
CA TYR A 219 0.43 3.67 -28.30
C TYR A 219 -0.82 3.87 -29.19
N SER A 220 -1.08 5.11 -29.60
CA SER A 220 -1.96 5.40 -30.71
C SER A 220 -1.14 5.24 -31.98
N GLY A 221 -1.34 4.13 -32.68
CA GLY A 221 -0.75 3.92 -33.99
C GLY A 221 -1.09 5.05 -34.96
N ARG A 222 -0.16 5.22 -35.91
CA ARG A 222 -0.25 5.99 -37.17
C ARG A 222 0.08 7.48 -37.08
N GLY A 223 1.26 7.83 -37.62
CA GLY A 223 1.60 9.17 -38.10
C GLY A 223 3.04 9.55 -37.82
N VAL A 224 3.94 9.33 -38.78
CA VAL A 224 5.30 9.89 -38.77
C VAL A 224 5.20 11.41 -38.76
N SER A 225 5.73 12.05 -37.73
CA SER A 225 6.08 13.47 -37.73
C SER A 225 7.21 13.66 -36.73
N THR A 226 8.43 13.72 -37.24
CA THR A 226 9.63 14.12 -36.50
C THR A 226 9.49 15.56 -35.99
N PRO A 227 9.68 15.84 -34.69
CA PRO A 227 9.94 17.20 -34.25
C PRO A 227 11.44 17.50 -34.29
N ASN A 228 11.78 18.65 -34.87
CA ASN A 228 13.11 19.27 -34.80
C ASN A 228 13.54 19.44 -33.34
N ILE A 229 14.74 18.97 -33.01
CA ILE A 229 15.39 19.28 -31.74
C ILE A 229 16.19 20.57 -31.96
N THR A 230 15.74 21.65 -31.34
CA THR A 230 16.56 22.84 -31.13
C THR A 230 17.27 22.66 -29.79
N GLU A 231 18.57 22.41 -29.83
CA GLU A 231 19.46 22.43 -28.66
C GLU A 231 19.48 23.81 -28.02
N THR A 232 19.29 23.88 -26.70
CA THR A 232 19.95 24.90 -25.87
C THR A 232 20.16 24.40 -24.44
N ALA A 233 21.43 24.47 -24.05
CA ALA A 233 21.98 24.82 -22.74
C ALA A 233 22.05 23.75 -21.62
N GLU A 234 23.27 23.22 -21.48
CA GLU A 234 24.11 23.24 -20.26
C GLU A 234 23.43 23.01 -18.90
N GLY A 235 23.52 21.76 -18.45
CA GLY A 235 23.52 21.36 -17.05
C GLY A 235 24.28 20.03 -16.98
N THR A 236 25.09 19.82 -15.94
CA THR A 236 25.81 18.56 -15.68
C THR A 236 24.91 17.36 -16.02
N GLU A 237 25.24 16.66 -17.10
CA GLU A 237 24.51 15.49 -17.55
C GLU A 237 24.75 14.35 -16.57
N GLU A 238 24.03 14.36 -15.45
CA GLU A 238 23.61 13.11 -14.86
C GLU A 238 22.83 12.38 -15.96
N MET A 239 23.41 11.27 -16.45
CA MET A 239 22.76 10.46 -17.47
C MET A 239 21.29 10.28 -17.09
N PRO A 240 20.33 10.62 -17.97
CA PRO A 240 18.94 10.49 -17.63
C PRO A 240 18.70 9.05 -17.20
N ALA A 241 18.26 8.87 -15.96
CA ALA A 241 17.96 7.56 -15.42
C ALA A 241 17.07 6.84 -16.44
N ALA A 242 17.46 5.65 -16.88
CA ALA A 242 16.77 4.91 -17.94
C ALA A 242 15.26 4.73 -17.64
N PHE A 243 14.89 4.81 -16.37
CA PHE A 243 13.53 4.66 -15.85
C PHE A 243 13.00 5.88 -15.07
N GLY A 244 13.70 7.02 -15.12
CA GLY A 244 13.30 8.27 -14.46
C GLY A 244 13.64 8.37 -12.97
N GLU A 245 13.12 9.43 -12.33
CA GLU A 245 13.39 9.77 -10.93
C GLU A 245 12.29 9.23 -9.98
N LEU A 246 12.72 8.75 -8.81
CA LEU A 246 11.90 8.25 -7.71
C LEU A 246 12.02 9.19 -6.51
N ILE A 247 10.91 9.47 -5.84
CA ILE A 247 10.87 10.28 -4.62
C ILE A 247 10.42 9.41 -3.45
N TYR A 248 11.30 9.26 -2.47
CA TYR A 248 11.03 8.58 -1.21
C TYR A 248 10.67 9.62 -0.15
N LYS A 249 9.48 9.51 0.42
CA LYS A 249 9.06 10.37 1.52
C LYS A 249 8.97 9.56 2.82
N ALA A 250 9.33 10.19 3.92
CA ALA A 250 9.11 9.65 5.25
C ALA A 250 8.63 10.76 6.19
N THR A 251 7.74 10.39 7.10
CA THR A 251 7.19 11.26 8.13
C THR A 251 7.34 10.56 9.46
N VAL A 252 8.02 11.19 10.41
CA VAL A 252 8.17 10.67 11.78
C VAL A 252 7.59 11.69 12.72
N THR A 253 6.66 11.24 13.56
CA THR A 253 6.03 12.07 14.58
C THR A 253 6.41 11.53 15.95
N VAL A 254 6.91 12.41 16.81
CA VAL A 254 7.29 12.07 18.19
C VAL A 254 6.47 12.93 19.14
N GLU A 255 5.77 12.29 20.06
CA GLU A 255 5.09 12.93 21.18
C GLU A 255 6.07 13.07 22.35
N TYR A 256 6.17 14.27 22.89
CA TYR A 256 7.01 14.60 24.03
C TYR A 256 6.15 15.07 25.20
N THR A 257 6.55 14.74 26.43
CA THR A 257 6.10 15.46 27.62
C THR A 257 6.90 16.74 27.79
N VAL A 258 6.21 17.81 28.16
CA VAL A 258 6.79 19.14 28.37
C VAL A 258 7.05 19.34 29.86
N GLU A 259 8.31 19.50 30.21
CA GLU A 259 8.78 19.88 31.54
C GLU A 259 9.24 21.35 31.48
N THR A 260 8.76 22.21 32.37
CA THR A 260 9.34 23.55 32.54
C THR A 260 10.73 23.41 33.17
N LYS A 261 11.74 24.08 32.60
CA LYS A 261 13.04 24.18 33.26
C LYS A 261 12.97 25.02 34.52
#